data_AF-A0A928M8E3-F1
#
_entry.id   AF-A0A928M8E3-F1
#
_cell.length_a   1.000
_cell.length_b   1.000
_cell.length_c   1.000
_cell.angle_alpha   90.00
_cell.angle_beta   90.00
_cell.angle_gamma   90.00
#
_symmetry.space_group_name_H-M   'P 1'
#
loop_
_entity.id
_entity.type
_entity.pdbx_description
1 polymer ?
#
loop_
_entity_poly.entity_id
_entity_poly.type
_entity_poly.pdbx_seq_one_letter_code
_entity_poly.pdbx_strand_id
1 'polypeptide(L)'
;MMMQEMMVSNAMTVIINGKEIKDMSDSMLLEYIGKNCSVWTFNSVGGVKGKLMAADSEWVKIKTKKGDIQIVNKNMIMSIHIDTEQK
;
A
#
# COMPACT_ATOMS: atom_id res chain seq x y z
N MET A 1 -6.28 1.66 -34.83
CA MET A 1 -5.00 2.30 -34.45
C MET A 1 -4.81 2.03 -32.96
N MET A 2 -3.84 1.20 -32.62
CA MET A 2 -3.60 0.68 -31.27
C MET A 2 -2.99 1.79 -30.40
N MET A 3 -3.84 2.58 -29.76
CA MET A 3 -3.52 3.30 -28.52
C MET A 3 -4.60 2.94 -27.50
N GLN A 4 -4.85 1.64 -27.35
CA GLN A 4 -5.63 1.14 -26.23
C GLN A 4 -4.72 1.22 -25.01
N GLU A 5 -5.03 2.18 -24.16
CA GLU A 5 -4.77 2.11 -22.73
C GLU A 5 -3.30 1.77 -22.40
N MET A 6 -2.43 2.76 -22.55
CA MET A 6 -1.42 2.92 -21.51
C MET A 6 -2.20 3.32 -20.26
N MET A 7 -2.91 2.35 -19.65
CA MET A 7 -3.30 2.45 -18.26
C MET A 7 -2.00 2.83 -17.58
N VAL A 8 -1.92 4.07 -17.12
CA VAL A 8 -1.04 4.40 -16.02
C VAL A 8 -1.61 3.62 -14.85
N SER A 9 -1.39 2.31 -14.85
CA SER A 9 -1.33 1.55 -13.62
C SER A 9 -0.23 2.27 -12.87
N ASN A 10 -0.62 3.22 -12.01
CA ASN A 10 0.27 3.76 -10.99
C ASN A 10 0.73 2.52 -10.24
N ALA A 11 1.88 1.98 -10.66
CA ALA A 11 2.42 0.73 -10.17
C ALA A 11 2.91 1.04 -8.76
N MET A 12 2.00 0.94 -7.81
CA MET A 12 2.25 1.07 -6.40
C MET A 12 3.40 0.13 -6.03
N THR A 13 4.52 0.70 -5.59
CA THR A 13 5.68 -0.10 -5.19
C THR A 13 5.44 -0.68 -3.80
N VAL A 14 5.41 -2.00 -3.68
CA VAL A 14 5.34 -2.65 -2.36
C VAL A 14 6.74 -3.07 -1.93
N ILE A 15 7.14 -2.67 -0.72
CA ILE A 15 8.43 -2.97 -0.13
C ILE A 15 8.20 -3.85 1.08
N ILE A 16 8.74 -5.06 1.07
CA ILE A 16 8.64 -6.00 2.18
C ILE A 16 10.07 -6.32 2.63
N ASN A 17 10.39 -6.02 3.89
CA ASN A 17 11.75 -6.18 4.44
C ASN A 17 12.85 -5.55 3.57
N GLY A 18 12.57 -4.37 2.99
CA GLY A 18 13.52 -3.67 2.12
C GLY A 18 13.68 -4.27 0.71
N LYS A 19 12.92 -5.31 0.36
CA LYS A 19 12.84 -5.83 -1.01
C LYS A 19 11.65 -5.21 -1.74
N GLU A 20 11.91 -4.56 -2.87
CA GLU A 20 10.89 -4.07 -3.78
C GLU A 20 10.22 -5.25 -4.50
N ILE A 21 8.89 -5.28 -4.45
CA ILE A 21 8.05 -6.17 -5.24
C ILE A 21 7.30 -5.28 -6.22
N LYS A 22 7.64 -5.39 -7.51
CA LYS A 22 7.13 -4.54 -8.60
C LYS A 22 5.87 -5.06 -9.27
N ASP A 23 5.38 -6.23 -8.86
CA ASP A 23 4.19 -6.85 -9.43
C ASP A 23 3.47 -7.60 -8.31
N MET A 24 2.49 -6.93 -7.69
CA MET A 24 1.65 -7.55 -6.68
C MET A 24 0.26 -7.73 -7.27
N SER A 25 -0.19 -8.98 -7.30
CA SER A 25 -1.63 -9.25 -7.39
C SER A 25 -2.30 -8.71 -6.13
N ASP A 26 -3.55 -8.23 -6.26
CA ASP A 26 -4.35 -7.69 -5.13
C ASP A 26 -4.43 -8.64 -3.93
N SER A 27 -4.21 -9.95 -4.16
CA SER A 27 -4.23 -11.00 -3.15
C SER A 27 -3.03 -10.99 -2.20
N MET A 28 -1.87 -10.44 -2.58
CA MET A 28 -0.68 -10.49 -1.71
C MET A 28 -0.77 -9.53 -0.52
N LEU A 29 -1.40 -8.35 -0.67
CA LEU A 29 -1.59 -7.44 0.47
C LEU A 29 -2.46 -8.05 1.57
N LEU A 30 -3.36 -8.97 1.21
CA LEU A 30 -4.21 -9.69 2.15
C LEU A 30 -3.40 -10.59 3.11
N GLU A 31 -2.22 -11.07 2.69
CA GLU A 31 -1.33 -11.87 3.54
C GLU A 31 -0.69 -11.04 4.66
N TYR A 32 -0.65 -9.71 4.49
CA TYR A 32 -0.03 -8.77 5.41
C TYR A 32 -1.04 -8.02 6.29
N ILE A 33 -2.33 -8.40 6.26
CA ILE A 33 -3.31 -7.85 7.21
C ILE A 33 -2.84 -8.11 8.65
N GLY A 34 -2.89 -7.06 9.46
CA GLY A 34 -2.44 -7.06 10.85
C GLY A 34 -0.98 -6.68 11.05
N LYS A 35 -0.18 -6.58 9.97
CA LYS A 35 1.21 -6.11 10.02
C LYS A 35 1.29 -4.59 10.05
N ASN A 36 2.37 -4.08 10.63
CA ASN A 36 2.65 -2.66 10.60
C ASN A 36 3.11 -2.28 9.19
N CYS A 37 2.67 -1.12 8.72
CA CYS A 37 2.98 -0.59 7.41
C CYS A 37 3.15 0.93 7.44
N SER A 38 3.92 1.42 6.48
CA SER A 38 4.06 2.83 6.16
C SER A 38 3.67 3.05 4.71
N VAL A 39 2.76 3.98 4.43
CA VAL A 39 2.17 4.22 3.12
C VAL A 39 2.48 5.63 2.67
N TRP A 40 3.17 5.80 1.56
CA TRP A 40 3.47 7.11 1.00
C TRP A 40 2.53 7.41 -0.15
N THR A 41 1.95 8.61 -0.12
CA THR A 41 1.05 9.10 -1.18
C THR A 41 1.69 10.29 -1.90
N PHE A 42 1.24 10.54 -3.13
CA PHE A 42 1.72 11.69 -3.93
C PHE A 42 1.37 13.05 -3.32
N ASN A 43 0.33 13.10 -2.49
CA ASN A 43 -0.27 14.36 -2.01
C ASN A 43 0.05 14.72 -0.55
N SER A 44 0.74 13.85 0.20
CA SER A 44 0.94 14.05 1.64
C SER A 44 2.40 13.85 2.03
N VAL A 45 3.03 14.94 2.49
CA VAL A 45 4.39 14.90 3.05
C VAL A 45 4.38 14.10 4.35
N GLY A 46 5.02 12.93 4.34
CA GLY A 46 5.26 12.11 5.54
C GLY A 46 4.61 10.72 5.55
N GLY A 47 3.64 10.47 4.67
CA GLY A 47 2.94 9.18 4.58
C GLY A 47 2.11 8.79 5.81
N VAL A 48 1.33 7.73 5.68
CA VAL A 48 0.49 7.16 6.74
C VAL A 48 1.21 5.97 7.37
N LYS A 49 1.47 6.02 8.68
CA LYS A 49 2.07 4.91 9.43
C LYS A 49 1.06 4.27 10.36
N GLY A 50 0.93 2.96 10.30
CA GLY A 50 -0.03 2.24 11.14
C GLY A 50 -0.03 0.74 10.89
N LYS A 51 -1.13 0.09 11.24
CA LYS A 51 -1.36 -1.33 11.00
C LYS A 51 -2.30 -1.49 9.80
N LEU A 52 -1.93 -2.35 8.85
CA LEU A 52 -2.79 -2.71 7.73
C LEU A 52 -3.99 -3.51 8.24
N MET A 53 -5.21 -3.02 8.04
CA MET A 53 -6.44 -3.65 8.56
C MET A 53 -7.26 -4.34 7.48
N ALA A 54 -7.27 -3.78 6.27
CA ALA A 54 -7.92 -4.35 5.11
C ALA A 54 -7.29 -3.77 3.84
N ALA A 55 -7.37 -4.51 2.75
CA ALA A 55 -7.07 -4.04 1.41
C ALA A 55 -8.08 -4.67 0.44
N ASP A 56 -8.54 -3.89 -0.53
CA ASP A 56 -9.31 -4.36 -1.68
C ASP A 56 -8.67 -3.83 -2.96
N SER A 57 -9.32 -3.96 -4.13
CA SER A 57 -8.76 -3.55 -5.42
C SER A 57 -8.43 -2.06 -5.53
N GLU A 58 -9.06 -1.19 -4.74
CA GLU A 58 -8.94 0.26 -4.87
C GLU A 58 -8.52 0.96 -3.58
N TRP A 59 -8.69 0.33 -2.42
CA TRP A 59 -8.54 0.96 -1.12
C TRP A 59 -7.68 0.13 -0.17
N VAL A 60 -6.99 0.86 0.70
CA VAL A 60 -6.22 0.31 1.81
C VAL A 60 -6.69 0.96 3.10
N LYS A 61 -7.04 0.15 4.10
CA LYS A 61 -7.45 0.60 5.43
C LYS A 61 -6.31 0.44 6.42
N ILE A 62 -5.92 1.54 7.06
CA ILE A 62 -4.80 1.59 8.00
C ILE A 62 -5.30 2.09 9.35
N LYS A 63 -4.96 1.39 10.43
CA LYS A 63 -5.16 1.89 11.79
C LYS A 63 -3.88 2.56 12.26
N THR A 64 -3.89 3.87 12.45
CA THR A 64 -2.72 4.63 12.90
C THR A 64 -2.34 4.24 14.33
N LYS A 65 -1.11 4.59 14.74
CA LYS A 65 -0.65 4.38 16.14
C LYS A 65 -1.52 5.09 17.17
N LYS A 66 -2.21 6.16 16.80
CA LYS A 66 -3.14 6.91 17.67
C LYS A 66 -4.51 6.24 17.80
N GLY A 67 -4.77 5.19 17.00
CA GLY A 67 -6.04 4.47 17.00
C GLY A 67 -7.00 4.89 15.88
N ASP A 68 -6.73 6.00 15.20
CA ASP A 68 -7.54 6.50 14.08
C ASP A 68 -7.51 5.56 12.88
N ILE A 69 -8.62 5.49 12.16
CA ILE A 69 -8.71 4.75 10.90
C ILE A 69 -8.51 5.73 9.74
N GLN A 70 -7.58 5.40 8.86
CA GLN A 70 -7.39 6.08 7.58
C GLN A 70 -7.63 5.11 6.42
N ILE A 71 -8.34 5.58 5.40
CA ILE A 71 -8.63 4.83 4.19
C ILE A 71 -7.94 5.58 3.04
N VAL A 72 -7.06 4.88 2.33
CA VAL A 72 -6.20 5.47 1.30
C VAL A 72 -6.51 4.80 -0.03
N ASN A 73 -6.75 5.59 -1.08
CA ASN A 73 -6.96 5.08 -2.43
C ASN A 73 -5.63 4.60 -3.01
N LYS A 74 -5.57 3.37 -3.52
CA LYS A 74 -4.37 2.75 -4.12
C LYS A 74 -3.79 3.57 -5.26
N ASN A 75 -4.62 4.24 -6.07
CA ASN A 75 -4.14 5.10 -7.16
C ASN A 75 -3.35 6.32 -6.66
N MET A 76 -3.53 6.71 -5.40
CA MET A 76 -2.78 7.79 -4.76
C MET A 76 -1.52 7.32 -4.05
N ILE A 77 -1.29 6.00 -3.96
CA ILE A 77 -0.17 5.42 -3.24
C ILE A 77 1.03 5.31 -4.17
N MET A 78 2.15 5.89 -3.74
CA MET A 78 3.46 5.71 -4.37
C MET A 78 4.09 4.40 -3.92
N SER A 79 4.12 4.17 -2.60
CA SER A 79 4.69 2.96 -2.03
C SER A 79 4.04 2.54 -0.72
N ILE A 80 4.06 1.25 -0.45
CA ILE A 80 3.78 0.68 0.87
C ILE A 80 4.98 -0.10 1.34
N HIS A 81 5.47 0.22 2.53
CA HIS A 81 6.48 -0.56 3.23
C HIS A 81 5.77 -1.40 4.29
N ILE A 82 5.87 -2.71 4.20
CA ILE A 82 5.38 -3.64 5.21
C ILE A 82 6.54 -4.02 6.13
N ASP A 83 6.37 -3.72 7.42
CA ASP A 83 7.28 -4.16 8.47
C ASP A 83 6.89 -5.61 8.83
N THR A 84 7.64 -6.58 8.31
CA THR A 84 7.55 -7.94 8.84
C THR A 84 8.62 -8.06 9.92
N GLU A 85 8.23 -7.81 11.17
CA GLU A 85 9.07 -8.19 12.30
C GLU A 85 9.29 -9.72 12.21
N GLN A 86 10.51 -10.13 11.84
CA GLN A 86 11.01 -11.46 12.16
C GLN A 86 11.34 -11.44 13.64
N LYS A 87 10.46 -12.02 14.44
CA LYS A 87 10.77 -12.38 15.81
C LYS A 87 11.16 -13.86 15.84
#